data_AF-A0A832E117-F1
#
_entry.id   AF-A0A832E117-F1
#
_cell.length_a   1.000
_cell.length_b   1.000
_cell.length_c   1.000
_cell.angle_alpha   90.00
_cell.angle_beta   90.00
_cell.angle_gamma   90.00
#
_symmetry.space_group_name_H-M   'P 1'
#
loop_
_entity.id
_entity.type
_entity.pdbx_description
1 polymer ?
#
loop_
_entity_poly.entity_id
_entity_poly.type
_entity_poly.pdbx_seq_one_letter_code
_entity_poly.pdbx_strand_id
1 'polypeptide(L)'
;VGVLRSYLNRERMRAYQGAVSPDCKDHVCLGCGLQRKVFEEYVHCYVRFKRGEVAASGVLARAGVHQAQPAHSSVTTVEQPVRFGRRAKRRTTTVAPIKKRIRLRYSKTGPARFIPHLDIIRIFDRAARRAEIPIVYTQGFRPHPKISFGPPLALGVASIAEYLDMEVEIGREADLQTRFNQYLPEGMKILQYKAIYTKVPALAAIINRSTYEVFLGNTNIPEEWLTEWLQQSSVVVQREVKEEIREVDIRPFVSRLERSGNKIVVEVDVKEGRTARITEIMESLLAPHGIDYRRFLIQRTGQYIVDGNSIYTPFDVI
;
A
#
# COMPACT_ATOMS: atom_id res chain seq x y z
N VAL A 1 -17.50 18.26 -10.03
CA VAL A 1 -17.86 18.46 -8.61
C VAL A 1 -16.62 18.14 -7.79
N GLY A 2 -16.11 19.09 -7.00
CA GLY A 2 -14.89 18.83 -6.23
C GLY A 2 -14.22 20.11 -5.77
N VAL A 3 -13.09 19.92 -5.08
CA VAL A 3 -12.25 20.98 -4.55
C VAL A 3 -11.71 21.84 -5.70
N LEU A 4 -11.71 23.16 -5.53
CA LEU A 4 -11.22 24.11 -6.53
C LEU A 4 -9.73 23.94 -6.76
N ARG A 5 -9.30 24.01 -8.03
CA ARG A 5 -7.87 23.97 -8.41
C ARG A 5 -7.06 25.06 -7.73
N SER A 6 -7.64 26.25 -7.57
CA SER A 6 -7.01 27.38 -6.87
C SER A 6 -6.76 27.09 -5.38
N TYR A 7 -7.64 26.33 -4.74
CA TYR A 7 -7.45 25.89 -3.35
C TYR A 7 -6.30 24.88 -3.24
N LEU A 8 -6.26 23.87 -4.11
CA LEU A 8 -5.17 22.88 -4.12
C LEU A 8 -3.80 23.53 -4.35
N ASN A 9 -3.72 24.54 -5.22
CA ASN A 9 -2.49 25.29 -5.43
C ASN A 9 -2.05 26.06 -4.17
N ARG A 10 -2.98 26.67 -3.42
CA ARG A 10 -2.64 27.35 -2.16
C ARG A 10 -2.17 26.38 -1.08
N GLU A 11 -2.84 25.25 -0.91
CA GLU A 11 -2.43 24.22 0.05
C GLU A 11 -1.06 23.63 -0.30
N ARG A 12 -0.78 23.44 -1.60
CA ARG A 12 0.56 23.02 -2.05
C ARG A 12 1.64 24.02 -1.64
N MET A 13 1.40 25.32 -1.80
CA MET A 13 2.37 26.35 -1.41
C MET A 13 2.56 26.42 0.12
N ARG A 14 1.48 26.25 0.89
CA ARG A 14 1.55 26.18 2.36
C ARG A 14 2.37 24.98 2.83
N ALA A 15 2.19 23.83 2.19
CA ALA A 15 2.97 22.63 2.48
C ALA A 15 4.48 22.83 2.25
N TYR A 16 4.87 23.52 1.17
CA TYR A 16 6.28 23.87 0.94
C TYR A 16 6.88 24.80 2.02
N GLN A 17 6.03 25.59 2.68
CA GLN A 17 6.43 26.51 3.74
C GLN A 17 6.32 25.88 5.14
N GLY A 18 6.00 24.58 5.24
CA GLY A 18 5.78 23.90 6.52
C GLY A 18 4.55 24.38 7.29
N ALA A 19 3.64 25.13 6.64
CA ALA A 19 2.45 25.65 7.28
C ALA A 19 1.37 24.56 7.40
N VAL A 20 0.87 24.35 8.62
CA VAL A 20 -0.21 23.40 8.89
C VAL A 20 -1.56 24.04 8.53
N SER A 21 -2.44 23.27 7.90
CA SER A 21 -3.83 23.65 7.68
C SER A 21 -4.71 23.06 8.78
N PRO A 22 -5.57 23.88 9.42
CA PRO A 22 -6.41 23.40 10.51
C PRO A 22 -7.50 22.46 9.99
N ASP A 23 -8.02 21.59 10.86
CA ASP A 23 -9.11 20.68 10.47
C ASP A 23 -10.39 21.47 10.21
N CYS A 24 -10.83 21.45 8.95
CA CYS A 24 -12.03 22.16 8.52
C CYS A 24 -13.32 21.53 9.06
N LYS A 25 -13.28 20.27 9.50
CA LYS A 25 -14.43 19.55 10.05
C LYS A 25 -14.93 20.20 11.34
N ASP A 26 -14.00 20.66 12.17
CA ASP A 26 -14.28 21.02 13.55
C ASP A 26 -13.98 22.50 13.89
N HIS A 27 -13.21 23.20 13.04
CA HIS A 27 -12.71 24.53 13.40
C HIS A 27 -13.05 25.65 12.41
N VAL A 28 -12.60 25.58 11.15
CA VAL A 28 -12.71 26.72 10.21
C VAL A 28 -12.97 26.24 8.77
N CYS A 29 -13.91 26.87 8.07
CA CYS A 29 -14.09 26.63 6.64
C CYS A 29 -12.87 27.16 5.86
N LEU A 30 -12.18 26.29 5.13
CA LEU A 30 -10.97 26.67 4.38
C LEU A 30 -11.26 27.20 2.95
N GLY A 31 -12.53 27.27 2.55
CA GLY A 31 -12.91 27.75 1.22
C GLY A 31 -12.42 26.83 0.09
N CYS A 32 -12.53 25.51 0.28
CA CYS A 32 -12.12 24.51 -0.70
C CYS A 32 -13.02 24.46 -1.95
N GLY A 33 -14.19 25.11 -1.90
CA GLY A 33 -15.14 25.21 -3.00
C GLY A 33 -15.96 23.94 -3.26
N LEU A 34 -16.04 23.06 -2.26
CA LEU A 34 -17.00 21.96 -2.24
C LEU A 34 -18.44 22.51 -2.35
N GLN A 35 -19.31 21.82 -3.09
CA GLN A 35 -20.71 22.25 -3.24
C GLN A 35 -21.42 22.29 -1.88
N ARG A 36 -22.27 23.30 -1.66
CA ARG A 36 -22.89 23.58 -0.35
C ARG A 36 -23.63 22.38 0.27
N LYS A 37 -24.39 21.62 -0.53
CA LYS A 37 -25.11 20.42 -0.06
C LYS A 37 -24.14 19.35 0.44
N VAL A 38 -23.08 19.10 -0.30
CA VAL A 38 -22.02 18.15 0.07
C VAL A 38 -21.27 18.66 1.30
N PHE A 39 -20.93 19.95 1.34
CA PHE A 39 -20.26 20.57 2.49
C PHE A 39 -21.04 20.41 3.80
N GLU A 40 -22.36 20.56 3.75
CA GLU A 40 -23.24 20.37 4.91
C GLU A 40 -23.24 18.93 5.44
N GLU A 41 -23.07 17.91 4.59
CA GLU A 41 -23.01 16.50 5.01
C GLU A 41 -21.70 16.15 5.74
N TYR A 42 -20.58 16.78 5.39
CA TYR A 42 -19.25 16.36 5.87
C TYR A 42 -18.65 17.25 6.97
N VAL A 43 -19.15 18.48 7.17
CA VAL A 43 -18.49 19.49 8.02
C VAL A 43 -19.32 19.81 9.27
N HIS A 44 -18.89 19.30 10.44
CA HIS A 44 -19.63 19.45 11.69
C HIS A 44 -19.71 20.88 12.20
N CYS A 45 -18.65 21.68 12.09
CA CYS A 45 -18.66 23.09 12.51
C CYS A 45 -19.76 23.89 11.79
N TYR A 46 -20.03 23.57 10.52
CA TYR A 46 -21.08 24.18 9.73
C TYR A 46 -22.47 23.69 10.12
N VAL A 47 -22.63 22.39 10.38
CA VAL A 47 -23.89 21.82 10.90
C VAL A 47 -24.27 22.47 12.24
N ARG A 48 -23.30 22.61 13.15
CA ARG A 48 -23.50 23.28 14.45
C ARG A 48 -23.89 24.76 14.26
N PHE A 49 -23.25 25.47 13.34
CA PHE A 49 -23.62 26.85 13.00
C PHE A 49 -25.07 26.96 12.49
N LYS A 50 -25.46 26.07 11.57
CA LYS A 50 -26.84 25.99 11.05
C LYS A 50 -27.88 25.71 12.14
N ARG A 51 -27.49 24.98 13.19
CA ARG A 51 -28.32 24.70 14.37
C ARG A 51 -28.27 25.79 15.45
N GLY A 52 -27.47 26.84 15.27
CA GLY A 52 -27.32 27.92 16.25
C GLY A 52 -26.41 27.58 17.45
N GLU A 53 -25.63 26.49 17.37
CA GLU A 53 -24.79 25.99 18.47
C GLU A 53 -23.41 26.67 18.54
N VAL A 54 -23.00 27.44 17.52
CA VAL A 54 -21.71 28.15 17.46
C VAL A 54 -21.83 29.52 16.78
N ALA A 55 -21.04 30.50 17.24
CA ALA A 55 -21.04 31.87 16.72
C ALA A 55 -20.45 32.00 15.30
N ALA A 56 -20.92 33.00 14.55
CA ALA A 56 -20.56 33.23 13.15
C ALA A 56 -19.06 33.52 12.90
N SER A 57 -18.32 33.96 13.92
CA SER A 57 -16.94 34.44 13.79
C SER A 57 -15.94 33.36 13.34
N GLY A 58 -16.21 32.07 13.59
CA GLY A 58 -15.31 30.97 13.20
C GLY A 58 -15.59 30.35 11.82
N VAL A 59 -16.83 30.43 11.33
CA VAL A 59 -17.29 29.65 10.15
C VAL A 59 -17.24 30.45 8.84
N LEU A 60 -17.32 31.79 8.91
CA LEU A 60 -17.55 32.67 7.75
C LEU A 60 -16.35 33.54 7.35
N ALA A 61 -15.15 33.32 7.87
CA ALA A 61 -13.98 34.09 7.49
C ALA A 61 -13.63 33.87 5.99
N ARG A 62 -14.14 34.78 5.15
CA ARG A 62 -13.87 34.99 3.71
C ARG A 62 -14.56 34.04 2.71
N ALA A 63 -15.89 33.95 2.77
CA ALA A 63 -16.70 33.63 1.59
C ALA A 63 -17.14 34.93 0.89
N GLY A 64 -16.26 35.51 0.08
CA GLY A 64 -16.57 36.66 -0.76
C GLY A 64 -17.63 36.34 -1.81
N VAL A 65 -18.84 36.88 -1.58
CA VAL A 65 -19.82 37.47 -2.52
C VAL A 65 -19.93 36.85 -3.92
N HIS A 66 -20.98 36.04 -4.12
CA HIS A 66 -21.86 36.16 -5.29
C HIS A 66 -23.30 36.01 -4.81
N GLN A 67 -24.06 37.10 -4.91
CA GLN A 67 -25.47 37.20 -4.57
C GLN A 67 -26.31 36.35 -5.54
N ALA A 68 -27.26 35.58 -4.99
CA ALA A 68 -28.38 35.05 -5.75
C ALA A 68 -29.65 35.31 -4.94
N GLN A 69 -30.58 36.06 -5.54
CA GLN A 69 -31.93 36.30 -5.04
C GLN A 69 -32.80 35.04 -5.15
N PRO A 70 -33.93 34.98 -4.40
CA PRO A 70 -34.65 33.75 -4.14
C PRO A 70 -35.79 33.54 -5.15
N ALA A 71 -36.07 32.27 -5.46
CA ALA A 71 -37.35 31.87 -6.04
C ALA A 71 -38.00 30.85 -5.10
N HIS A 72 -39.15 31.26 -4.56
CA HIS A 72 -40.14 30.44 -3.88
C HIS A 72 -40.65 29.33 -4.78
N SER A 73 -40.92 28.16 -4.21
CA SER A 73 -42.20 27.46 -4.42
C SER A 73 -42.33 26.28 -3.45
N SER A 74 -43.37 26.39 -2.63
CA SER A 74 -43.98 25.41 -1.74
C SER A 74 -44.39 24.12 -2.44
N VAL A 75 -44.10 22.95 -1.83
CA VAL A 75 -44.91 21.73 -2.02
C VAL A 75 -45.07 20.99 -0.69
N THR A 76 -46.29 21.12 -0.18
CA THR A 76 -47.15 20.24 0.62
C THR A 76 -46.55 18.93 1.16
N THR A 77 -46.37 18.88 2.48
CA THR A 77 -46.15 17.65 3.26
C THR A 77 -47.45 16.86 3.41
N VAL A 78 -47.48 15.65 2.87
CA VAL A 78 -48.49 14.62 3.23
C VAL A 78 -47.96 13.90 4.48
N GLU A 79 -48.61 14.11 5.62
CA GLU A 79 -48.32 13.40 6.86
C GLU A 79 -48.68 11.91 6.72
N GLN A 80 -47.67 11.05 6.66
CA GLN A 80 -47.84 9.61 6.87
C GLN A 80 -47.61 9.27 8.35
N PRO A 81 -48.46 8.44 8.97
CA PRO A 81 -48.31 8.08 10.37
C PRO A 81 -47.01 7.29 10.58
N VAL A 82 -46.19 7.77 11.52
CA VAL A 82 -44.94 7.15 11.95
C VAL A 82 -45.27 5.80 12.60
N ARG A 83 -44.98 4.70 11.90
CA ARG A 83 -45.09 3.35 12.47
C ARG A 83 -43.87 3.08 13.35
N PHE A 84 -44.07 2.97 14.65
CA PHE A 84 -43.06 2.46 15.59
C PHE A 84 -43.05 0.93 15.55
N GLY A 85 -41.94 0.37 15.07
CA GLY A 85 -41.67 -1.07 15.05
C GLY A 85 -40.28 -1.33 14.48
N ARG A 86 -39.56 -2.34 15.00
CA ARG A 86 -38.29 -2.77 14.40
C ARG A 86 -38.58 -3.21 12.97
N ARG A 87 -38.01 -2.50 11.98
CA ARG A 87 -38.06 -2.89 10.57
C ARG A 87 -37.62 -4.35 10.48
N ALA A 88 -38.45 -5.22 9.92
CA ALA A 88 -38.09 -6.63 9.70
C ALA A 88 -36.74 -6.66 8.98
N LYS A 89 -35.73 -7.28 9.59
CA LYS A 89 -34.40 -7.38 9.01
C LYS A 89 -34.58 -8.17 7.71
N ARG A 90 -34.51 -7.48 6.57
CA ARG A 90 -34.58 -8.10 5.25
C ARG A 90 -33.43 -9.11 5.20
N ARG A 91 -33.73 -10.39 5.42
CA ARG A 91 -32.79 -11.48 5.21
C ARG A 91 -32.68 -11.61 3.70
N THR A 92 -31.80 -10.80 3.12
CA THR A 92 -31.29 -11.08 1.79
C THR A 92 -30.53 -12.39 1.93
N THR A 93 -31.09 -13.49 1.43
CA THR A 93 -30.37 -14.75 1.26
C THR A 93 -29.35 -14.51 0.15
N THR A 94 -28.28 -13.78 0.43
CA THR A 94 -27.12 -13.70 -0.46
C THR A 94 -26.49 -15.07 -0.44
N VAL A 95 -26.81 -15.88 -1.46
CA VAL A 95 -25.97 -17.02 -1.84
C VAL A 95 -24.55 -16.48 -1.91
N ALA A 96 -23.65 -17.01 -1.09
CA ALA A 96 -22.27 -16.54 -1.09
C ALA A 96 -21.72 -16.69 -2.52
N PRO A 97 -21.15 -15.63 -3.11
CA PRO A 97 -20.68 -15.71 -4.47
C PRO A 97 -19.63 -16.82 -4.58
N ILE A 98 -19.73 -17.62 -5.63
CA ILE A 98 -18.70 -18.62 -5.91
C ILE A 98 -17.42 -17.85 -6.20
N LYS A 99 -16.38 -18.15 -5.42
CA LYS A 99 -15.14 -17.39 -5.37
C LYS A 99 -14.00 -18.14 -6.04
N LYS A 100 -13.07 -17.40 -6.61
CA LYS A 100 -11.84 -17.89 -7.20
C LYS A 100 -10.65 -17.18 -6.57
N ARG A 101 -9.61 -17.92 -6.22
CA ARG A 101 -8.34 -17.35 -5.78
C ARG A 101 -7.48 -17.05 -7.00
N ILE A 102 -6.85 -15.88 -7.02
CA ILE A 102 -5.95 -15.45 -8.08
C ILE A 102 -4.65 -15.00 -7.43
N ARG A 103 -3.53 -15.48 -7.95
CA ARG A 103 -2.19 -15.00 -7.65
C ARG A 103 -1.79 -13.96 -8.67
N LEU A 104 -1.30 -12.81 -8.21
CA LEU A 104 -0.76 -11.73 -9.03
C LEU A 104 0.73 -11.59 -8.74
N ARG A 105 1.50 -11.25 -9.79
CA ARG A 105 2.84 -10.69 -9.66
C ARG A 105 2.81 -9.23 -10.07
N TYR A 106 3.39 -8.36 -9.26
CA TYR A 106 3.43 -6.92 -9.52
C TYR A 106 4.83 -6.32 -9.30
N SER A 107 5.06 -5.17 -9.93
CA SER A 107 6.23 -4.34 -9.69
C SER A 107 5.92 -3.19 -8.73
N LYS A 108 6.94 -2.76 -8.00
CA LYS A 108 6.99 -1.57 -7.14
C LYS A 108 8.33 -0.89 -7.39
N THR A 109 8.40 -0.02 -8.37
CA THR A 109 9.61 0.65 -8.86
C THR A 109 9.44 2.17 -8.86
N GLY A 110 10.48 2.93 -9.21
CA GLY A 110 10.40 4.39 -9.25
C GLY A 110 9.96 5.00 -7.91
N PRO A 111 9.10 6.04 -7.91
CA PRO A 111 8.59 6.65 -6.69
C PRO A 111 7.82 5.69 -5.76
N ALA A 112 7.18 4.65 -6.33
CA ALA A 112 6.40 3.69 -5.55
C ALA A 112 7.25 2.89 -4.55
N ARG A 113 8.57 2.84 -4.70
CA ARG A 113 9.48 2.18 -3.74
C ARG A 113 9.38 2.76 -2.33
N PHE A 114 8.92 4.01 -2.20
CA PHE A 114 8.73 4.69 -0.91
C PHE A 114 7.31 4.52 -0.32
N ILE A 115 6.46 3.69 -0.93
CA ILE A 115 5.15 3.36 -0.36
C ILE A 115 5.32 2.24 0.68
N PRO A 116 4.88 2.42 1.94
CA PRO A 116 4.95 1.39 2.96
C PRO A 116 3.92 0.27 2.73
N HIS A 117 4.18 -0.91 3.29
CA HIS A 117 3.35 -2.10 3.05
C HIS A 117 1.86 -1.91 3.38
N LEU A 118 1.54 -1.23 4.48
CA LEU A 118 0.13 -0.98 4.88
C LEU A 118 -0.63 -0.13 3.85
N ASP A 119 0.05 0.79 3.17
CA ASP A 119 -0.56 1.60 2.13
C ASP A 119 -0.70 0.83 0.80
N ILE A 120 0.17 -0.15 0.53
CA ILE A 120 0.01 -1.08 -0.60
C ILE A 120 -1.34 -1.82 -0.49
N ILE A 121 -1.70 -2.30 0.70
CA ILE A 121 -3.00 -2.96 0.94
C ILE A 121 -4.15 -2.03 0.54
N ARG A 122 -4.09 -0.77 0.97
CA ARG A 122 -5.12 0.25 0.66
C ARG A 122 -5.14 0.62 -0.82
N ILE A 123 -3.98 0.67 -1.48
CA ILE A 123 -3.87 0.94 -2.92
C ILE A 123 -4.55 -0.16 -3.70
N PHE A 124 -4.28 -1.44 -3.40
CA PHE A 124 -4.93 -2.55 -4.08
C PHE A 124 -6.44 -2.59 -3.86
N ASP A 125 -6.92 -2.32 -2.64
CA ASP A 125 -8.35 -2.19 -2.35
C ASP A 125 -9.01 -1.09 -3.20
N ARG A 126 -8.43 0.12 -3.20
CA ARG A 126 -8.96 1.25 -4.00
C ARG A 126 -8.87 1.00 -5.50
N ALA A 127 -7.76 0.45 -5.97
CA ALA A 127 -7.56 0.13 -7.39
C ALA A 127 -8.60 -0.91 -7.84
N ALA A 128 -8.84 -1.95 -7.05
CA ALA A 128 -9.86 -2.95 -7.34
C ALA A 128 -11.27 -2.35 -7.41
N ARG A 129 -11.63 -1.49 -6.45
CA ARG A 129 -12.95 -0.80 -6.47
C ARG A 129 -13.12 0.08 -7.70
N ARG A 130 -12.10 0.87 -8.05
CA ARG A 130 -12.12 1.75 -9.25
C ARG A 130 -12.12 0.97 -10.54
N ALA A 131 -11.44 -0.16 -10.55
CA ALA A 131 -11.41 -1.10 -11.65
C ALA A 131 -12.68 -1.93 -11.76
N GLU A 132 -13.63 -1.83 -10.82
CA GLU A 132 -14.82 -2.67 -10.70
C GLU A 132 -14.50 -4.18 -10.60
N ILE A 133 -13.36 -4.52 -10.01
CA ILE A 133 -12.94 -5.90 -9.77
C ILE A 133 -13.65 -6.39 -8.51
N PRO A 134 -14.49 -7.44 -8.59
CA PRO A 134 -15.31 -7.88 -7.48
C PRO A 134 -14.49 -8.73 -6.49
N ILE A 135 -13.68 -8.05 -5.67
CA ILE A 135 -12.92 -8.70 -4.58
C ILE A 135 -13.87 -9.12 -3.46
N VAL A 136 -13.63 -10.32 -2.92
CA VAL A 136 -14.35 -10.85 -1.77
C VAL A 136 -13.83 -10.20 -0.47
N TYR A 137 -14.75 -9.80 0.40
CA TYR A 137 -14.44 -9.20 1.70
C TYR A 137 -14.66 -10.18 2.85
N THR A 138 -14.04 -9.91 4.00
CA THR A 138 -14.31 -10.62 5.25
C THR A 138 -15.70 -10.29 5.81
N GLN A 139 -16.28 -11.22 6.58
CA GLN A 139 -17.67 -11.13 7.07
C GLN A 139 -17.77 -10.51 8.49
N GLY A 140 -16.73 -9.80 8.94
CA GLY A 140 -16.69 -9.18 10.27
C GLY A 140 -17.27 -7.75 10.29
N PHE A 141 -17.26 -7.12 11.47
CA PHE A 141 -17.73 -5.73 11.67
C PHE A 141 -16.94 -4.68 10.86
N ARG A 142 -15.72 -5.03 10.43
CA ARG A 142 -14.86 -4.20 9.56
C ARG A 142 -14.44 -5.05 8.35
N PRO A 143 -15.29 -5.15 7.32
CA PRO A 143 -14.99 -5.93 6.13
C PRO A 143 -13.75 -5.36 5.44
N HIS A 144 -12.73 -6.20 5.31
CA HIS A 144 -11.51 -5.88 4.58
C HIS A 144 -11.38 -6.85 3.40
N PRO A 145 -10.75 -6.41 2.29
CA PRO A 145 -10.58 -7.26 1.13
C PRO A 145 -9.71 -8.46 1.50
N LYS A 146 -10.08 -9.65 1.03
CA LYS A 146 -9.31 -10.87 1.25
C LYS A 146 -8.13 -10.92 0.29
N ILE A 147 -7.07 -10.22 0.69
CA ILE A 147 -5.80 -10.17 -0.02
C ILE A 147 -4.71 -10.66 0.93
N SER A 148 -3.89 -11.59 0.47
CA SER A 148 -2.72 -12.10 1.20
C SER A 148 -1.47 -11.75 0.41
N PHE A 149 -0.51 -11.06 1.03
CA PHE A 149 0.73 -10.65 0.38
C PHE A 149 1.86 -11.64 0.67
N GLY A 150 2.86 -11.67 -0.21
CA GLY A 150 4.16 -12.27 0.09
C GLY A 150 4.95 -11.47 1.14
N PRO A 151 6.18 -11.91 1.45
CA PRO A 151 7.07 -11.24 2.39
C PRO A 151 7.22 -9.74 2.06
N PRO A 152 7.07 -8.85 3.06
CA PRO A 152 7.07 -7.41 2.83
C PRO A 152 8.43 -6.93 2.32
N LEU A 153 8.39 -5.94 1.43
CA LEU A 153 9.56 -5.27 0.89
C LEU A 153 9.98 -4.11 1.80
N ALA A 154 11.28 -3.95 2.04
CA ALA A 154 11.81 -2.81 2.79
C ALA A 154 11.51 -1.47 2.10
N LEU A 155 11.36 -0.41 2.89
CA LEU A 155 11.14 0.95 2.37
C LEU A 155 12.35 1.40 1.54
N GLY A 156 12.11 2.04 0.39
CA GLY A 156 13.17 2.51 -0.51
C GLY A 156 13.69 1.43 -1.46
N VAL A 157 13.39 0.16 -1.23
CA VAL A 157 13.75 -0.95 -2.12
C VAL A 157 12.70 -1.09 -3.23
N ALA A 158 13.16 -1.22 -4.46
CA ALA A 158 12.34 -1.50 -5.63
C ALA A 158 12.09 -3.01 -5.79
N SER A 159 11.08 -3.41 -6.54
CA SER A 159 10.86 -4.82 -6.85
C SER A 159 10.10 -5.02 -8.17
N ILE A 160 10.40 -6.11 -8.85
CA ILE A 160 9.64 -6.63 -10.01
C ILE A 160 9.06 -8.03 -9.75
N ALA A 161 9.17 -8.51 -8.52
CA ALA A 161 8.82 -9.86 -8.12
C ALA A 161 7.98 -9.86 -6.84
N GLU A 162 7.07 -8.90 -6.68
CA GLU A 162 6.11 -8.92 -5.57
C GLU A 162 4.92 -9.81 -5.90
N TYR A 163 4.44 -10.58 -4.93
CA TYR A 163 3.29 -11.46 -5.11
C TYR A 163 2.18 -11.14 -4.13
N LEU A 164 0.94 -11.31 -4.58
CA LEU A 164 -0.23 -11.32 -3.72
C LEU A 164 -1.26 -12.34 -4.23
N ASP A 165 -2.03 -12.89 -3.32
CA ASP A 165 -3.21 -13.70 -3.58
C ASP A 165 -4.44 -12.89 -3.23
N MET A 166 -5.49 -12.96 -4.05
CA MET A 166 -6.79 -12.35 -3.74
C MET A 166 -7.95 -13.27 -4.10
N GLU A 167 -9.05 -13.18 -3.35
CA GLU A 167 -10.32 -13.83 -3.69
C GLU A 167 -11.19 -12.89 -4.53
N VAL A 168 -11.66 -13.34 -5.69
CA VAL A 168 -12.60 -12.61 -6.56
C VAL A 168 -13.84 -13.47 -6.87
N GLU A 169 -14.95 -12.83 -7.23
CA GLU A 169 -16.13 -13.52 -7.75
C GLU A 169 -15.83 -14.16 -9.13
N ILE A 170 -16.32 -15.38 -9.36
CA ILE A 170 -16.12 -16.11 -10.64
C ILE A 170 -16.78 -15.39 -11.82
N GLY A 171 -16.13 -15.43 -12.98
CA GLY A 171 -16.68 -14.97 -14.27
C GLY A 171 -16.36 -13.50 -14.58
N ARG A 172 -15.55 -12.84 -13.75
CA ARG A 172 -15.20 -11.42 -13.87
C ARG A 172 -13.69 -11.16 -13.79
N GLU A 173 -12.88 -12.20 -13.97
CA GLU A 173 -11.42 -12.12 -13.99
C GLU A 173 -10.82 -11.70 -15.34
N ALA A 174 -11.65 -11.54 -16.38
CA ALA A 174 -11.20 -11.07 -17.68
C ALA A 174 -10.56 -9.67 -17.55
N ASP A 175 -9.46 -9.47 -18.27
CA ASP A 175 -8.70 -8.21 -18.33
C ASP A 175 -8.24 -7.65 -16.99
N LEU A 176 -8.13 -8.50 -15.96
CA LEU A 176 -7.77 -8.11 -14.60
C LEU A 176 -6.48 -7.30 -14.56
N GLN A 177 -5.46 -7.75 -15.29
CA GLN A 177 -4.18 -7.04 -15.40
C GLN A 177 -4.37 -5.63 -16.01
N THR A 178 -5.08 -5.53 -17.13
CA THR A 178 -5.33 -4.26 -17.83
C THR A 178 -6.11 -3.29 -16.93
N ARG A 179 -7.19 -3.77 -16.31
CA ARG A 179 -8.07 -2.99 -15.43
C ARG A 179 -7.32 -2.50 -14.19
N PHE A 180 -6.54 -3.35 -13.51
CA PHE A 180 -5.72 -2.88 -12.38
C PHE A 180 -4.72 -1.82 -12.82
N ASN A 181 -4.01 -2.05 -13.93
CA ASN A 181 -2.95 -1.15 -14.39
C ASN A 181 -3.44 0.24 -14.79
N GLN A 182 -4.74 0.44 -15.05
CA GLN A 182 -5.34 1.77 -15.26
C GLN A 182 -5.46 2.60 -13.98
N TYR A 183 -5.50 1.97 -12.81
CA TYR A 183 -5.76 2.63 -11.53
C TYR A 183 -4.64 2.48 -10.49
N LEU A 184 -3.61 1.71 -10.80
CA LEU A 184 -2.40 1.66 -9.99
C LEU A 184 -1.58 2.96 -10.16
N PRO A 185 -0.91 3.43 -9.08
CA PRO A 185 -0.07 4.61 -9.17
C PRO A 185 1.17 4.36 -10.01
N GLU A 186 1.81 5.44 -10.45
CA GLU A 186 3.11 5.38 -11.14
C GLU A 186 4.13 4.55 -10.36
N GLY A 187 4.86 3.68 -11.05
CA GLY A 187 5.80 2.74 -10.45
C GLY A 187 5.17 1.44 -9.95
N MET A 188 3.85 1.29 -9.98
CA MET A 188 3.17 0.02 -9.70
C MET A 188 2.50 -0.55 -10.94
N LYS A 189 2.72 -1.84 -11.20
CA LYS A 189 2.11 -2.54 -12.35
C LYS A 189 1.91 -4.01 -12.05
N ILE A 190 0.73 -4.55 -12.34
CA ILE A 190 0.51 -5.99 -12.46
C ILE A 190 1.25 -6.48 -13.70
N LEU A 191 2.19 -7.41 -13.50
CA LEU A 191 3.02 -8.00 -14.53
C LEU A 191 2.41 -9.30 -15.07
N GLN A 192 1.78 -10.09 -14.20
CA GLN A 192 1.23 -11.40 -14.53
C GLN A 192 0.20 -11.82 -13.49
N TYR A 193 -0.73 -12.70 -13.87
CA TYR A 193 -1.61 -13.38 -12.92
C TYR A 193 -1.93 -14.82 -13.33
N LYS A 194 -2.27 -15.66 -12.35
CA LYS A 194 -2.77 -17.03 -12.55
C LYS A 194 -3.87 -17.34 -11.53
N ALA A 195 -4.82 -18.18 -11.92
CA ALA A 195 -5.78 -18.75 -10.99
C ALA A 195 -5.09 -19.77 -10.08
N ILE A 196 -5.55 -19.84 -8.83
CA ILE A 196 -5.16 -20.85 -7.86
C ILE A 196 -6.29 -21.90 -7.83
N TYR A 197 -5.95 -23.14 -8.12
CA TYR A 197 -6.87 -24.27 -8.21
C TYR A 197 -6.77 -25.21 -7.00
N THR A 198 -5.65 -25.16 -6.28
CA THR A 198 -5.41 -26.04 -5.14
C THR A 198 -5.42 -25.27 -3.81
N LYS A 199 -5.45 -26.00 -2.69
CA LYS A 199 -5.32 -25.41 -1.37
C LYS A 199 -3.85 -25.09 -1.11
N VAL A 200 -3.41 -23.92 -1.54
CA VAL A 200 -2.05 -23.43 -1.28
C VAL A 200 -1.96 -22.67 0.05
N PRO A 201 -0.85 -22.84 0.82
CA PRO A 201 -0.57 -22.01 1.99
C PRO A 201 -0.34 -20.54 1.61
N ALA A 202 -0.25 -19.67 2.62
CA ALA A 202 0.00 -18.25 2.41
C ALA A 202 1.38 -18.00 1.76
N LEU A 203 1.47 -17.02 0.87
CA LEU A 203 2.71 -16.65 0.17
C LEU A 203 3.89 -16.41 1.13
N ALA A 204 3.66 -15.69 2.22
CA ALA A 204 4.68 -15.41 3.23
C ALA A 204 5.18 -16.65 3.98
N ALA A 205 4.43 -17.76 3.96
CA ALA A 205 4.83 -19.01 4.61
C ALA A 205 5.63 -19.93 3.69
N ILE A 206 5.42 -19.84 2.37
CA ILE A 206 6.07 -20.72 1.38
C ILE A 206 7.31 -20.09 0.74
N ILE A 207 7.33 -18.77 0.58
CA ILE A 207 8.49 -18.08 0.00
C ILE A 207 9.62 -18.10 1.01
N ASN A 208 10.71 -18.76 0.65
CA ASN A 208 11.87 -18.95 1.52
C ASN A 208 13.19 -18.46 0.89
N ARG A 209 13.17 -17.91 -0.33
CA ARG A 209 14.32 -17.23 -0.94
C ARG A 209 13.91 -15.99 -1.70
N SER A 210 14.73 -14.94 -1.63
CA SER A 210 14.61 -13.72 -2.41
C SER A 210 15.95 -13.37 -3.07
N THR A 211 15.90 -12.93 -4.34
CA THR A 211 17.06 -12.40 -5.06
C THR A 211 16.97 -10.88 -5.17
N TYR A 212 18.10 -10.21 -5.01
CA TYR A 212 18.24 -8.77 -5.13
C TYR A 212 19.39 -8.43 -6.08
N GLU A 213 19.22 -7.33 -6.80
CA GLU A 213 20.28 -6.66 -7.53
C GLU A 213 20.50 -5.27 -6.92
N VAL A 214 21.76 -4.92 -6.67
CA VAL A 214 22.17 -3.58 -6.25
C VAL A 214 22.96 -2.94 -7.38
N PHE A 215 22.44 -1.86 -7.96
CA PHE A 215 23.04 -1.20 -9.11
C PHE A 215 24.09 -0.19 -8.66
N LEU A 216 25.36 -0.44 -8.99
CA LEU A 216 26.50 0.34 -8.51
C LEU A 216 26.76 1.63 -9.30
N GLY A 217 26.18 1.76 -10.49
CA GLY A 217 26.50 2.86 -11.39
C GLY A 217 27.98 2.85 -11.76
N ASN A 218 28.69 3.93 -11.44
CA ASN A 218 30.13 4.08 -11.68
C ASN A 218 30.98 3.75 -10.45
N THR A 219 30.35 3.38 -9.32
CA THR A 219 31.10 3.07 -8.10
C THR A 219 31.73 1.69 -8.23
N ASN A 220 33.05 1.63 -8.01
CA ASN A 220 33.78 0.37 -7.98
C ASN A 220 33.77 -0.20 -6.56
N ILE A 221 33.09 -1.34 -6.37
CA ILE A 221 33.13 -2.13 -5.13
C ILE A 221 34.03 -3.36 -5.37
N PRO A 222 35.22 -3.43 -4.77
CA PRO A 222 36.14 -4.57 -4.94
C PRO A 222 35.47 -5.91 -4.63
N GLU A 223 35.75 -6.95 -5.43
CA GLU A 223 35.17 -8.29 -5.25
C GLU A 223 35.65 -8.96 -3.94
N GLU A 224 36.81 -8.54 -3.46
CA GLU A 224 37.40 -8.98 -2.20
C GLU A 224 36.47 -8.65 -1.02
N TRP A 225 35.83 -7.48 -1.00
CA TRP A 225 34.93 -7.08 0.10
C TRP A 225 33.72 -8.02 0.21
N LEU A 226 33.17 -8.45 -0.94
CA LEU A 226 32.04 -9.39 -0.97
C LEU A 226 32.46 -10.78 -0.49
N THR A 227 33.65 -11.22 -0.95
CA THR A 227 34.24 -12.50 -0.57
C THR A 227 34.57 -12.56 0.92
N GLU A 228 35.22 -11.52 1.45
CA GLU A 228 35.55 -11.38 2.87
C GLU A 228 34.28 -11.38 3.73
N TRP A 229 33.25 -10.62 3.34
CA TRP A 229 31.96 -10.62 4.04
C TRP A 229 31.32 -12.01 4.08
N LEU A 230 31.35 -12.76 2.97
CA LEU A 230 30.84 -14.13 2.91
C LEU A 230 31.67 -15.12 3.75
N GLN A 231 32.96 -14.88 3.95
CA GLN A 231 33.84 -15.75 4.73
C GLN A 231 33.69 -15.56 6.25
N GLN A 232 33.08 -14.46 6.69
CA GLN A 232 32.81 -14.24 8.11
C GLN A 232 31.91 -15.36 8.65
N SER A 233 32.25 -15.85 9.85
CA SER A 233 31.46 -16.87 10.55
C SER A 233 30.17 -16.30 11.13
N SER A 234 30.13 -15.00 11.43
CA SER A 234 29.00 -14.30 12.01
C SER A 234 29.03 -12.82 11.62
N VAL A 235 27.86 -12.25 11.32
CA VAL A 235 27.67 -10.81 11.06
C VAL A 235 26.49 -10.35 11.89
N VAL A 236 26.75 -9.76 13.06
CA VAL A 236 25.70 -9.36 14.01
C VAL A 236 25.22 -7.94 13.73
N VAL A 237 23.90 -7.76 13.63
CA VAL A 237 23.26 -6.45 13.53
C VAL A 237 22.25 -6.25 14.64
N GLN A 238 22.04 -4.99 15.04
CA GLN A 238 21.08 -4.61 16.05
C GLN A 238 19.72 -4.29 15.41
N ARG A 239 18.66 -4.92 15.92
CA ARG A 239 17.27 -4.65 15.53
C ARG A 239 16.49 -4.10 16.72
N GLU A 240 15.94 -2.91 16.56
CA GLU A 240 14.93 -2.41 17.48
C GLU A 240 13.62 -3.18 17.26
N VAL A 241 13.17 -3.84 18.32
CA VAL A 241 11.86 -4.50 18.38
C VAL A 241 11.14 -3.92 19.57
N LYS A 242 10.21 -2.98 19.31
CA LYS A 242 9.59 -2.14 20.35
C LYS A 242 10.65 -1.29 21.05
N GLU A 243 10.71 -1.32 22.38
CA GLU A 243 11.67 -0.57 23.21
C GLU A 243 12.93 -1.40 23.55
N GLU A 244 13.10 -2.57 22.93
CA GLU A 244 14.24 -3.47 23.18
C GLU A 244 15.12 -3.61 21.93
N ILE A 245 16.43 -3.55 22.11
CA ILE A 245 17.41 -3.80 21.06
C ILE A 245 17.76 -5.29 21.09
N ARG A 246 17.54 -5.98 19.96
CA ARG A 246 17.87 -7.39 19.79
C ARG A 246 19.00 -7.55 18.79
N GLU A 247 20.01 -8.32 19.18
CA GLU A 247 21.07 -8.74 18.26
C GLU A 247 20.61 -9.92 17.39
N VAL A 248 20.91 -9.83 16.10
CA VAL A 248 20.59 -10.86 15.10
C VAL A 248 21.80 -11.07 14.22
N ASP A 249 22.31 -12.30 14.18
CA ASP A 249 23.31 -12.70 13.19
C ASP A 249 22.63 -12.88 11.82
N ILE A 250 23.03 -12.06 10.85
CA ILE A 250 22.48 -12.06 9.50
C ILE A 250 23.24 -12.95 8.52
N ARG A 251 24.48 -13.34 8.84
CA ARG A 251 25.33 -14.11 7.93
C ARG A 251 24.68 -15.42 7.48
N PRO A 252 24.03 -16.23 8.36
CA PRO A 252 23.45 -17.51 7.96
C PRO A 252 22.34 -17.41 6.91
N PHE A 253 21.74 -16.23 6.71
CA PHE A 253 20.64 -16.03 5.76
C PHE A 253 21.11 -15.61 4.37
N VAL A 254 22.40 -15.36 4.14
CA VAL A 254 22.91 -14.95 2.83
C VAL A 254 23.60 -16.12 2.14
N SER A 255 22.98 -16.66 1.09
CA SER A 255 23.53 -17.80 0.34
C SER A 255 24.38 -17.37 -0.85
N ARG A 256 24.18 -16.16 -1.37
CA ARG A 256 24.96 -15.60 -2.47
C ARG A 256 25.16 -14.11 -2.26
N LEU A 257 26.38 -13.65 -2.47
CA LEU A 257 26.76 -12.23 -2.49
C LEU A 257 27.95 -12.10 -3.44
N GLU A 258 27.69 -11.69 -4.67
CA GLU A 258 28.73 -11.64 -5.70
C GLU A 258 28.56 -10.42 -6.60
N ARG A 259 29.64 -10.06 -7.28
CA ARG A 259 29.62 -9.01 -8.28
C ARG A 259 29.24 -9.59 -9.64
N SER A 260 28.37 -8.89 -10.35
CA SER A 260 28.04 -9.18 -11.74
C SER A 260 28.08 -7.88 -12.53
N GLY A 261 29.22 -7.58 -13.14
CA GLY A 261 29.46 -6.35 -13.89
C GLY A 261 29.36 -5.10 -13.00
N ASN A 262 28.35 -4.26 -13.26
CA ASN A 262 28.07 -3.04 -12.47
C ASN A 262 26.99 -3.25 -11.38
N LYS A 263 26.76 -4.51 -10.99
CA LYS A 263 25.78 -4.86 -9.97
C LYS A 263 26.36 -5.79 -8.93
N ILE A 264 25.74 -5.78 -7.75
CA ILE A 264 25.90 -6.84 -6.75
C ILE A 264 24.63 -7.68 -6.77
N VAL A 265 24.78 -9.00 -6.87
CA VAL A 265 23.69 -9.97 -6.79
C VAL A 265 23.69 -10.58 -5.40
N VAL A 266 22.53 -10.55 -4.74
CA VAL A 266 22.35 -11.06 -3.37
C VAL A 266 21.21 -12.08 -3.34
N GLU A 267 21.46 -13.28 -2.81
CA GLU A 267 20.42 -14.24 -2.46
C GLU A 267 20.27 -14.30 -0.95
N VAL A 268 19.03 -14.10 -0.49
CA VAL A 268 18.66 -14.10 0.92
C VAL A 268 17.62 -15.17 1.17
N ASP A 269 17.91 -16.03 2.12
CA ASP A 269 17.09 -17.14 2.56
C ASP A 269 16.27 -16.81 3.82
N VAL A 270 15.17 -17.54 3.97
CA VAL A 270 14.39 -17.60 5.21
C VAL A 270 14.68 -18.94 5.87
N LYS A 271 15.22 -18.91 7.09
CA LYS A 271 15.48 -20.10 7.91
C LYS A 271 14.70 -19.96 9.21
N GLU A 272 13.91 -20.98 9.55
CA GLU A 272 13.09 -21.01 10.78
C GLU A 272 12.20 -19.76 10.97
N GLY A 273 11.64 -19.24 9.86
CA GLY A 273 10.81 -18.03 9.86
C GLY A 273 11.58 -16.72 10.10
N ARG A 274 12.91 -16.75 10.12
CA ARG A 274 13.80 -15.58 10.25
C ARG A 274 14.57 -15.35 8.95
N THR A 275 14.97 -14.11 8.72
CA THR A 275 15.73 -13.72 7.52
C THR A 275 16.54 -12.46 7.79
N ALA A 276 17.51 -12.17 6.93
CA ALA A 276 18.25 -10.92 6.90
C ALA A 276 17.50 -9.87 6.05
N ARG A 277 17.56 -8.59 6.43
CA ARG A 277 17.07 -7.52 5.56
C ARG A 277 18.17 -7.14 4.58
N ILE A 278 17.83 -6.94 3.31
CA ILE A 278 18.80 -6.48 2.30
C ILE A 278 19.50 -5.19 2.72
N THR A 279 18.81 -4.30 3.42
CA THR A 279 19.40 -3.06 3.97
C THR A 279 20.45 -3.33 5.05
N GLU A 280 20.25 -4.35 5.89
CA GLU A 280 21.22 -4.73 6.93
C GLU A 280 22.47 -5.34 6.29
N ILE A 281 22.29 -6.19 5.28
CA ILE A 281 23.40 -6.78 4.51
C ILE A 281 24.23 -5.66 3.87
N MET A 282 23.57 -4.75 3.14
CA MET A 282 24.28 -3.67 2.45
C MET A 282 24.92 -2.65 3.40
N GLU A 283 24.29 -2.31 4.52
CA GLU A 283 24.90 -1.45 5.54
C GLU A 283 26.14 -2.14 6.15
N SER A 284 26.05 -3.41 6.55
CA SER A 284 27.19 -4.14 7.10
C SER A 284 28.36 -4.32 6.13
N LEU A 285 28.07 -4.42 4.83
CA LEU A 285 29.08 -4.57 3.78
C LEU A 285 29.77 -3.24 3.44
N LEU A 286 29.01 -2.14 3.34
CA LEU A 286 29.51 -0.90 2.73
C LEU A 286 29.86 0.21 3.74
N ALA A 287 29.20 0.24 4.90
CA ALA A 287 29.45 1.26 5.92
C ALA A 287 30.90 1.25 6.45
N PRO A 288 31.57 0.09 6.66
CA PRO A 288 32.98 0.05 7.07
C PRO A 288 33.94 0.74 6.08
N HIS A 289 33.54 0.86 4.82
CA HIS A 289 34.31 1.52 3.76
C HIS A 289 33.85 2.97 3.51
N GLY A 290 32.99 3.53 4.37
CA GLY A 290 32.48 4.89 4.25
C GLY A 290 31.47 5.09 3.10
N ILE A 291 30.87 4.01 2.59
CA ILE A 291 29.91 4.06 1.48
C ILE A 291 28.49 3.88 2.01
N ASP A 292 27.64 4.90 1.84
CA ASP A 292 26.21 4.79 2.13
C ASP A 292 25.49 3.99 1.03
N TYR A 293 24.93 2.82 1.40
CA TYR A 293 24.21 1.95 0.48
C TYR A 293 23.00 2.62 -0.16
N ARG A 294 22.41 3.63 0.49
CA ARG A 294 21.18 4.33 0.04
C ARG A 294 21.41 5.13 -1.24
N ARG A 295 22.67 5.31 -1.64
CA ARG A 295 23.07 5.88 -2.93
C ARG A 295 22.78 4.94 -4.11
N PHE A 296 22.64 3.64 -3.84
CA PHE A 296 22.40 2.63 -4.87
C PHE A 296 20.92 2.29 -4.97
N LEU A 297 20.48 1.99 -6.20
CA LEU A 297 19.19 1.37 -6.40
C LEU A 297 19.29 -0.11 -5.99
N ILE A 298 18.49 -0.52 -5.03
CA ILE A 298 18.30 -1.93 -4.67
C ILE A 298 16.97 -2.39 -5.27
N GLN A 299 16.98 -3.49 -6.01
CA GLN A 299 15.79 -4.07 -6.61
C GLN A 299 15.69 -5.57 -6.29
N ARG A 300 14.57 -5.99 -5.70
CA ARG A 300 14.20 -7.41 -5.63
C ARG A 300 13.78 -7.91 -7.01
N THR A 301 14.52 -8.87 -7.55
CA THR A 301 14.32 -9.40 -8.90
C THR A 301 13.58 -10.73 -8.90
N GLY A 302 13.55 -11.44 -7.78
CA GLY A 302 12.91 -12.74 -7.65
C GLY A 302 12.50 -13.09 -6.22
N GLN A 303 11.52 -13.97 -6.12
CA GLN A 303 11.10 -14.65 -4.90
C GLN A 303 10.81 -16.10 -5.26
N TYR A 304 11.28 -17.03 -4.43
CA TYR A 304 11.30 -18.45 -4.75
C TYR A 304 10.90 -19.31 -3.55
N ILE A 305 10.48 -20.52 -3.88
CA ILE A 305 10.22 -21.63 -2.97
C ILE A 305 11.28 -22.68 -3.30
N VAL A 306 12.25 -22.83 -2.41
CA VAL A 306 13.34 -23.80 -2.52
C VAL A 306 12.99 -25.02 -1.69
N ASP A 307 12.95 -26.19 -2.33
CA ASP A 307 12.69 -27.48 -1.70
C ASP A 307 13.75 -28.49 -2.16
N GLY A 308 14.71 -28.77 -1.28
CA GLY A 308 15.94 -29.50 -1.64
C GLY A 308 16.69 -28.82 -2.78
N ASN A 309 16.83 -29.53 -3.90
CA ASN A 309 17.49 -29.01 -5.11
C ASN A 309 16.51 -28.33 -6.09
N SER A 310 15.22 -28.34 -5.81
CA SER A 310 14.21 -27.76 -6.70
C SER A 310 13.93 -26.32 -6.33
N ILE A 311 13.85 -25.45 -7.34
CA ILE A 311 13.53 -24.03 -7.17
C ILE A 311 12.27 -23.73 -7.97
N TYR A 312 11.24 -23.29 -7.27
CA TYR A 312 9.96 -22.93 -7.85
C TYR A 312 9.69 -21.45 -7.70
N THR A 313 9.01 -20.85 -8.67
CA THR A 313 8.37 -19.55 -8.48
C THR A 313 7.04 -19.74 -7.76
N PRO A 314 6.50 -18.70 -7.12
CA PRO A 314 5.14 -18.74 -6.59
C PRO A 314 4.07 -19.06 -7.64
N PHE A 315 4.34 -18.92 -8.94
CA PHE A 315 3.38 -19.30 -9.99
C PHE A 315 3.40 -20.78 -10.36
N ASP A 316 4.37 -21.54 -9.87
CA ASP A 316 4.45 -22.99 -10.07
C ASP A 316 3.67 -23.74 -8.97
N VAL A 317 3.33 -23.06 -7.87
CA VAL A 317 2.53 -23.57 -6.75
C VAL A 317 1.18 -22.85 -6.70
N ILE A 318 0.21 -23.35 -7.48
CA ILE A 318 -1.14 -22.78 -7.67
C ILE A 318 -2.26 -23.80 -7.52
#